data_AF-A0A2H5ZVT0-F1
#
_entry.id   AF-A0A2H5ZVT0-F1
#
_cell.length_a   1.000
_cell.length_b   1.000
_cell.length_c   1.000
_cell.angle_alpha   90.00
_cell.angle_beta   90.00
_cell.angle_gamma   90.00
#
_symmetry.space_group_name_H-M   'P 1'
#
loop_
_entity.id
_entity.type
_entity.pdbx_description
1 polymer ?
#
loop_
_entity_poly.entity_id
_entity_poly.type
_entity_poly.pdbx_seq_one_letter_code
_entity_poly.pdbx_strand_id
1 'polypeptide(L)'
;MEAVLRVLQEDWQEPLRCTNIEQAMSRAGLPFRDADRRRIAQAILEDRRLADLLRWHPSAYFLTNNERLTARAVLQTLQGSAEEADLARRVSGVFSLTEDEVEAALEALAWIGFLDREEGRLRLSPQAPCFLEGVGLYFHEVAAGAERFNVNCFHDFVLLTSPAYRARRLRKPTRRGPDAPGMTPKMLAFLQSFKPEGLVRRAYDQGTVQLHDACAQCMRRIHLTVTDGRLVATDPLGVWHVRGGGCGVNNLFCAPACAAEWLKSLPSLREGEQGPVVGLWEGG
;
A
#
# COMPACT_ATOMS: atom_id res chain seq x y z
N MET A 1 12.38 7.26 19.87
CA MET A 1 10.95 7.60 19.66
C MET A 1 10.79 8.92 18.92
N GLU A 2 11.25 10.05 19.47
CA GLU A 2 11.11 11.38 18.84
C GLU A 2 11.63 11.44 17.39
N ALA A 3 12.80 10.86 17.12
CA ALA A 3 13.36 10.80 15.77
C ALA A 3 12.42 10.07 14.77
N VAL A 4 11.71 9.02 15.21
CA VAL A 4 10.75 8.28 14.36
C VAL A 4 9.51 9.12 14.09
N LEU A 5 8.96 9.78 15.11
CA LEU A 5 7.80 10.65 14.97
C LEU A 5 8.09 11.82 14.01
N ARG A 6 9.28 12.41 14.08
CA ARG A 6 9.72 13.45 13.13
C ARG A 6 9.76 12.93 11.69
N VAL A 7 10.36 11.75 11.45
CA VAL A 7 10.38 11.13 10.12
C VAL A 7 8.96 10.93 9.59
N LEU A 8 8.05 10.40 10.41
CA LEU A 8 6.66 10.19 10.02
C LEU A 8 5.93 11.50 9.73
N GLN A 9 6.11 12.52 10.57
CA GLN A 9 5.49 13.83 10.40
C GLN A 9 5.94 14.52 9.11
N GLU A 10 7.23 14.44 8.78
CA GLU A 10 7.79 14.99 7.55
C GLU A 10 7.25 14.23 6.32
N ASP A 11 7.31 12.90 6.34
CA ASP A 11 6.86 12.08 5.22
C ASP A 11 5.36 12.18 4.99
N TRP A 12 4.55 12.23 6.04
CA TRP A 12 3.10 12.32 5.88
C TRP A 12 2.63 13.70 5.44
N GLN A 13 3.49 14.72 5.42
CA GLN A 13 3.17 15.98 4.73
C GLN A 13 3.37 15.90 3.22
N GLU A 14 4.05 14.87 2.72
CA GLU A 14 4.25 14.64 1.29
C GLU A 14 2.99 14.00 0.66
N PRO A 15 2.44 14.58 -0.42
CA PRO A 15 1.19 14.12 -1.03
C PRO A 15 1.16 12.63 -1.39
N LEU A 16 2.30 12.13 -1.87
CA LEU A 16 2.41 10.81 -2.49
C LEU A 16 3.01 9.75 -1.57
N ARG A 17 3.41 10.10 -0.34
CA ARG A 17 4.03 9.16 0.61
C ARG A 17 3.02 8.63 1.62
N CYS A 18 3.26 7.39 2.06
CA CYS A 18 2.50 6.63 3.04
C CYS A 18 3.47 5.73 3.85
N THR A 19 4.51 6.35 4.42
CA THR A 19 5.55 5.67 5.20
C THR A 19 4.95 5.00 6.44
N ASN A 20 5.29 3.74 6.69
CA ASN A 20 4.86 3.03 7.90
C ASN A 20 5.89 3.17 9.04
N ILE A 21 5.50 2.74 10.24
CA ILE A 21 6.36 2.84 11.44
C ILE A 21 7.68 2.10 11.26
N GLU A 22 7.67 0.90 10.68
CA GLU A 22 8.88 0.10 10.42
C GLU A 22 9.89 0.86 9.55
N GLN A 23 9.43 1.42 8.44
CA GLN A 23 10.26 2.21 7.52
C GLN A 23 10.82 3.46 8.22
N ALA A 24 10.01 4.13 9.04
CA ALA A 24 10.47 5.29 9.80
C ALA A 24 11.48 4.92 10.90
N MET A 25 11.32 3.78 11.57
CA MET A 25 12.30 3.25 12.53
C MET A 25 13.62 2.96 11.84
N SER A 26 13.59 2.28 10.69
CA SER A 26 14.78 2.01 9.87
C SER A 26 15.49 3.31 9.47
N ARG A 27 14.74 4.32 9.01
CA ARG A 27 15.30 5.64 8.66
C ARG A 27 15.88 6.40 9.85
N ALA A 28 15.35 6.18 11.05
CA ALA A 28 15.89 6.71 12.28
C ALA A 28 17.08 5.90 12.83
N GLY A 29 17.54 4.85 12.12
CA GLY A 29 18.64 3.99 12.55
C GLY A 29 18.28 3.06 13.72
N LEU A 30 16.99 2.80 13.94
CA LEU A 30 16.50 1.95 15.02
C LEU A 30 16.10 0.56 14.51
N PRO A 31 16.44 -0.52 15.23
CA PRO A 31 15.95 -1.84 14.89
C PRO A 31 14.43 -1.92 15.12
N PHE A 32 13.72 -2.63 14.25
CA PHE A 32 12.30 -2.86 14.42
C PHE A 32 12.03 -3.78 15.62
N ARG A 33 11.11 -3.35 16.50
CA ARG A 33 10.64 -4.10 17.67
C ARG A 33 9.16 -3.83 17.86
N ASP A 34 8.36 -4.88 18.00
CA ASP A 34 6.91 -4.75 18.09
C ASP A 34 6.46 -3.88 19.28
N ALA A 35 7.11 -4.05 20.44
CA ALA A 35 6.81 -3.22 21.61
C ALA A 35 7.03 -1.72 21.37
N ASP A 36 8.08 -1.35 20.62
CA ASP A 36 8.36 0.04 20.29
C ASP A 36 7.36 0.57 19.26
N ARG A 37 7.01 -0.25 18.25
CA ARG A 37 5.92 0.07 17.32
C ARG A 37 4.62 0.42 18.04
N ARG A 38 4.20 -0.41 19.00
CA ARG A 38 2.93 -0.21 19.73
C ARG A 38 2.94 1.10 20.52
N ARG A 39 4.06 1.43 21.18
CA ARG A 39 4.23 2.73 21.87
C ARG A 39 4.16 3.91 20.90
N ILE A 40 4.80 3.78 19.73
CA ILE A 40 4.77 4.83 18.69
C ILE A 40 3.34 5.00 18.15
N ALA A 41 2.63 3.91 17.84
CA ALA A 41 1.24 3.94 17.38
C ALA A 41 0.33 4.63 18.40
N GLN A 42 0.46 4.29 19.69
CA GLN A 42 -0.28 4.96 20.76
C GLN A 42 0.01 6.46 20.81
N ALA A 43 1.29 6.85 20.78
CA ALA A 43 1.68 8.26 20.80
C ALA A 43 1.13 9.04 19.59
N ILE A 44 1.06 8.42 18.41
CA ILE A 44 0.46 9.02 17.20
C ILE A 44 -1.03 9.28 17.39
N LEU A 45 -1.76 8.34 18.01
CA LEU A 45 -3.20 8.48 18.26
C LEU A 45 -3.52 9.52 19.34
N GLU A 46 -2.62 9.68 20.32
CA GLU A 46 -2.75 10.69 21.39
C GLU A 46 -2.38 12.10 20.93
N ASP A 47 -1.48 12.25 19.94
CA ASP A 47 -1.14 13.53 19.32
C ASP A 47 -2.07 13.85 18.14
N ARG A 48 -3.02 14.77 18.38
CA ARG A 48 -3.95 15.25 17.34
C ARG A 48 -3.26 15.69 16.05
N ARG A 49 -2.08 16.32 16.12
CA ARG A 49 -1.38 16.82 14.92
C ARG A 49 -0.91 15.66 14.04
N LEU A 50 -0.49 14.54 14.64
CA LEU A 50 -0.06 13.35 13.91
C LEU A 50 -1.26 12.51 13.47
N ALA A 51 -2.28 12.35 14.32
CA ALA A 51 -3.52 11.68 13.97
C ALA A 51 -4.21 12.35 12.76
N ASP A 52 -4.17 13.67 12.68
CA ASP A 52 -4.70 14.45 11.55
C ASP A 52 -3.92 14.23 10.24
N LEU A 53 -2.71 13.67 10.28
CA LEU A 53 -1.96 13.29 9.08
C LEU A 53 -2.30 11.88 8.55
N LEU A 54 -2.95 11.03 9.35
CA LEU A 54 -3.40 9.70 8.93
C LEU A 54 -4.58 9.81 7.94
N ARG A 55 -4.29 9.85 6.64
CA ARG A 55 -5.30 9.99 5.56
C ARG A 55 -6.05 8.70 5.23
N TRP A 56 -5.53 7.58 5.72
CA TRP A 56 -6.05 6.24 5.47
C TRP A 56 -6.35 5.58 6.81
N HIS A 57 -6.95 4.39 6.76
CA HIS A 57 -7.07 3.56 7.95
C HIS A 57 -5.68 3.36 8.60
N PRO A 58 -5.54 3.42 9.95
CA PRO A 58 -4.26 3.31 10.64
C PRO A 58 -3.42 2.09 10.26
N SER A 59 -4.05 1.00 9.81
CA SER A 59 -3.35 -0.19 9.30
C SER A 59 -2.36 0.11 8.17
N ALA A 60 -2.61 1.12 7.33
CA ALA A 60 -1.69 1.52 6.26
C ALA A 60 -0.35 2.09 6.79
N TYR A 61 -0.33 2.51 8.05
CA TYR A 61 0.79 3.17 8.70
C TYR A 61 1.43 2.33 9.81
N PHE A 62 0.62 1.50 10.49
CA PHE A 62 1.07 0.75 11.66
C PHE A 62 1.53 -0.66 11.30
N LEU A 63 0.97 -1.26 10.25
CA LEU A 63 1.40 -2.59 9.80
C LEU A 63 2.64 -2.52 8.91
N THR A 64 3.47 -3.54 9.01
CA THR A 64 4.55 -3.81 8.06
C THR A 64 3.97 -4.21 6.69
N ASN A 65 4.81 -4.22 5.66
CA ASN A 65 4.37 -4.68 4.33
C ASN A 65 4.01 -6.16 4.35
N ASN A 66 4.75 -6.97 5.12
CA ASN A 66 4.49 -8.40 5.24
C ASN A 66 3.19 -8.66 6.01
N GLU A 67 2.91 -7.95 7.09
CA GLU A 67 1.65 -8.09 7.83
C GLU A 67 0.43 -7.71 6.99
N ARG A 68 0.54 -6.66 6.16
CA ARG A 68 -0.52 -6.31 5.20
C ARG A 68 -0.72 -7.40 4.14
N LEU A 69 0.35 -8.02 3.66
CA LEU A 69 0.25 -9.16 2.75
C LEU A 69 -0.40 -10.37 3.42
N THR A 70 -0.04 -10.67 4.68
CA THR A 70 -0.66 -11.71 5.50
C THR A 70 -2.15 -11.46 5.68
N ALA A 71 -2.57 -10.23 5.97
CA ALA A 71 -3.99 -9.88 6.10
C ALA A 71 -4.78 -10.19 4.82
N ARG A 72 -4.19 -9.94 3.65
CA ARG A 72 -4.80 -10.26 2.35
C ARG A 72 -4.95 -11.76 2.15
N ALA A 73 -3.99 -12.57 2.56
CA ALA A 73 -4.13 -14.03 2.49
C ALA A 73 -5.11 -14.59 3.50
N VAL A 74 -5.19 -14.00 4.69
CA VAL A 74 -6.22 -14.34 5.68
C VAL A 74 -7.61 -14.14 5.06
N LEU A 75 -7.86 -13.00 4.41
CA LEU A 75 -9.15 -12.75 3.73
C LEU A 75 -9.44 -13.80 2.65
N GLN A 76 -8.44 -14.16 1.84
CA GLN A 76 -8.61 -15.18 0.81
C GLN A 76 -8.86 -16.57 1.41
N THR A 77 -8.14 -16.92 2.48
CA THR A 77 -8.23 -18.22 3.15
C THR A 77 -9.58 -18.41 3.83
N LEU A 78 -10.14 -17.33 4.37
CA LEU A 78 -11.42 -17.29 5.06
C LEU A 78 -12.62 -17.01 4.12
N GLN A 79 -12.43 -16.96 2.79
CA GLN A 79 -13.56 -16.82 1.86
C GLN A 79 -14.54 -18.00 2.03
N GLY A 80 -15.66 -17.74 2.71
CA GLY A 80 -16.72 -18.71 2.98
C GLY A 80 -16.74 -19.31 4.40
N SER A 81 -15.80 -18.94 5.27
CA SER A 81 -15.80 -19.33 6.71
C SER A 81 -15.39 -18.15 7.58
N ALA A 82 -16.01 -17.98 8.75
CA ALA A 82 -15.63 -16.93 9.69
C ALA A 82 -14.37 -17.28 10.50
N GLU A 83 -14.04 -18.57 10.61
CA GLU A 83 -12.97 -19.09 11.47
C GLU A 83 -12.20 -20.24 10.81
N GLU A 84 -10.96 -20.44 11.24
CA GLU A 84 -10.10 -21.54 10.80
C GLU A 84 -9.14 -21.94 11.94
N ALA A 85 -9.05 -23.23 12.25
CA ALA A 85 -8.21 -23.73 13.34
C ALA A 85 -6.72 -23.71 12.99
N ASP A 86 -6.38 -23.95 11.72
CA ASP A 86 -5.00 -24.02 11.22
C ASP A 86 -4.64 -22.82 10.33
N LEU A 87 -5.12 -21.62 10.69
CA LEU A 87 -5.00 -20.42 9.85
C LEU A 87 -3.53 -20.11 9.49
N ALA A 88 -2.62 -20.18 10.46
CA ALA A 88 -1.21 -19.89 10.24
C ALA A 88 -0.58 -20.83 9.20
N ARG A 89 -0.82 -22.14 9.32
CA ARG A 89 -0.35 -23.16 8.38
C ARG A 89 -0.94 -22.94 6.97
N ARG A 90 -2.24 -22.63 6.87
CA ARG A 90 -2.88 -22.37 5.57
C ARG A 90 -2.33 -21.11 4.90
N VAL A 91 -2.19 -20.03 5.65
CA VAL A 91 -1.63 -18.76 5.15
C VAL A 91 -0.16 -18.90 4.79
N SER A 92 0.62 -19.63 5.59
CA SER A 92 2.01 -20.01 5.27
C SER A 92 2.06 -20.75 3.92
N GLY A 93 1.19 -21.73 3.69
CA GLY A 93 1.11 -22.45 2.41
C GLY A 93 0.69 -21.62 1.20
N VAL A 94 0.13 -20.43 1.39
CA VAL A 94 -0.16 -19.47 0.31
C VAL A 94 1.11 -18.71 -0.10
N PHE A 95 2.13 -18.63 0.77
CA PHE A 95 3.33 -17.82 0.58
C PHE A 95 4.64 -18.59 0.78
N SER A 96 5.76 -17.88 0.59
CA SER A 96 7.08 -18.32 1.05
C SER A 96 7.44 -17.66 2.38
N LEU A 97 6.46 -17.51 3.28
CA LEU A 97 6.69 -17.07 4.67
C LEU A 97 6.76 -18.32 5.57
N THR A 98 7.55 -18.26 6.62
CA THR A 98 7.56 -19.29 7.65
C THR A 98 6.32 -19.21 8.54
N GLU A 99 5.96 -20.31 9.20
CA GLU A 99 4.83 -20.30 10.15
C GLU A 99 5.07 -19.30 11.29
N ASP A 100 6.31 -19.18 11.79
CA ASP A 100 6.67 -18.20 12.83
C ASP A 100 6.44 -16.75 12.39
N GLU A 101 6.79 -16.41 11.14
CA GLU A 101 6.53 -15.08 10.56
C GLU A 101 5.04 -14.82 10.40
N VAL A 102 4.26 -15.84 10.03
CA VAL A 102 2.82 -15.75 9.90
C VAL A 102 2.17 -15.55 11.28
N GLU A 103 2.55 -16.32 12.29
CA GLU A 103 2.05 -16.19 13.66
C GLU A 103 2.32 -14.78 14.22
N ALA A 104 3.55 -14.26 14.06
CA ALA A 104 3.87 -12.90 14.45
C ALA A 104 2.99 -11.86 13.74
N ALA A 105 2.68 -12.08 12.46
CA ALA A 105 1.78 -11.20 11.72
C ALA A 105 0.32 -11.35 12.18
N LEU A 106 -0.16 -12.55 12.49
CA LEU A 106 -1.50 -12.77 13.05
C LEU A 106 -1.69 -12.06 14.39
N GLU A 107 -0.67 -12.06 15.25
CA GLU A 107 -0.65 -11.29 16.51
C GLU A 107 -0.76 -9.77 16.27
N ALA A 108 -0.07 -9.25 15.24
CA ALA A 108 -0.19 -7.85 14.85
C ALA A 108 -1.59 -7.52 14.32
N LEU A 109 -2.20 -8.42 13.56
CA LEU A 109 -3.56 -8.29 13.04
C LEU A 109 -4.63 -8.39 14.14
N ALA A 110 -4.40 -9.19 15.17
CA ALA A 110 -5.24 -9.19 16.36
C ALA A 110 -5.11 -7.88 17.14
N TRP A 111 -3.89 -7.38 17.32
CA TRP A 111 -3.63 -6.11 18.02
C TRP A 111 -4.37 -4.92 17.41
N ILE A 112 -4.33 -4.79 16.08
CA ILE A 112 -5.01 -3.70 15.37
C ILE A 112 -6.51 -3.92 15.22
N GLY A 113 -7.06 -5.04 15.70
CA GLY A 113 -8.50 -5.35 15.66
C GLY A 113 -9.01 -5.86 14.32
N PHE A 114 -8.13 -6.40 13.46
CA PHE A 114 -8.55 -7.08 12.22
C PHE A 114 -8.96 -8.52 12.48
N LEU A 115 -8.34 -9.17 13.48
CA LEU A 115 -8.69 -10.50 13.96
C LEU A 115 -9.15 -10.45 15.41
N ASP A 116 -10.14 -11.26 15.74
CA ASP A 116 -10.50 -11.56 17.12
C ASP A 116 -9.95 -12.93 17.52
N ARG A 117 -9.55 -13.07 18.79
CA ARG A 117 -9.15 -14.33 19.39
C ARG A 117 -10.24 -14.81 20.34
N GLU A 118 -10.88 -15.93 20.03
CA GLU A 118 -11.91 -16.56 20.86
C GLU A 118 -11.58 -18.04 21.04
N GLU A 119 -11.50 -18.50 22.29
CA GLU A 119 -11.21 -19.91 22.64
C GLU A 119 -9.96 -20.51 21.94
N GLY A 120 -8.95 -19.67 21.68
CA GLY A 120 -7.72 -20.08 21.00
C GLY A 120 -7.81 -20.12 19.47
N ARG A 121 -8.97 -19.78 18.87
CA ARG A 121 -9.16 -19.64 17.42
C ARG A 121 -9.11 -18.17 17.02
N LEU A 122 -8.62 -17.93 15.80
CA LEU A 122 -8.64 -16.62 15.18
C LEU A 122 -9.81 -16.55 14.18
N ARG A 123 -10.55 -15.46 14.23
CA ARG A 123 -11.63 -15.14 13.30
C ARG A 123 -11.51 -13.72 12.79
N LEU A 124 -12.12 -13.44 11.63
CA LEU A 124 -12.25 -12.05 11.17
C LEU A 124 -13.09 -11.27 12.17
N SER A 125 -12.55 -10.13 12.59
CA SER A 125 -13.28 -9.18 13.40
C SER A 125 -14.50 -8.66 12.63
N PRO A 126 -15.64 -8.36 13.28
CA PRO A 126 -16.75 -7.64 12.65
C PRO A 126 -16.34 -6.28 12.07
N GLN A 127 -15.22 -5.69 12.55
CA GLN A 127 -14.65 -4.44 12.05
C GLN A 127 -13.71 -4.63 10.85
N ALA A 128 -13.40 -5.88 10.46
CA ALA A 128 -12.50 -6.18 9.33
C ALA A 128 -12.86 -5.46 8.01
N PRO A 129 -14.14 -5.24 7.65
CA PRO A 129 -14.47 -4.48 6.44
C PRO A 129 -13.89 -3.06 6.39
N CYS A 130 -13.74 -2.38 7.53
CA CYS A 130 -13.19 -1.02 7.59
C CYS A 130 -11.72 -0.95 7.14
N PHE A 131 -10.98 -2.06 7.25
CA PHE A 131 -9.59 -2.17 6.80
C PHE A 131 -9.46 -2.27 5.28
N LEU A 132 -10.56 -2.62 4.59
CA LEU A 132 -10.61 -2.74 3.14
C LEU A 132 -10.90 -1.38 2.47
N GLU A 133 -11.23 -0.36 3.25
CA GLU A 133 -11.43 0.99 2.75
C GLU A 133 -10.09 1.65 2.37
N GLY A 134 -10.07 2.34 1.24
CA GLY A 134 -8.87 3.01 0.74
C GLY A 134 -7.71 2.02 0.52
N VAL A 135 -6.54 2.35 1.05
CA VAL A 135 -5.29 1.59 0.83
C VAL A 135 -4.97 0.60 1.96
N GLY A 136 -5.90 0.37 2.90
CA GLY A 136 -5.61 -0.15 4.25
C GLY A 136 -4.73 -1.41 4.33
N LEU A 137 -4.86 -2.35 3.39
CA LEU A 137 -4.06 -3.58 3.30
C LEU A 137 -3.18 -3.66 2.04
N TYR A 138 -3.24 -2.65 1.17
CA TYR A 138 -2.35 -2.55 0.01
C TYR A 138 -1.07 -1.82 0.39
N PHE A 139 0.01 -2.09 -0.33
CA PHE A 139 1.28 -1.41 -0.15
C PHE A 139 2.02 -1.34 -1.48
N HIS A 140 2.80 -0.28 -1.63
CA HIS A 140 3.61 0.00 -2.81
C HIS A 140 4.94 0.54 -2.30
N GLU A 141 5.84 -0.36 -1.91
CA GLU A 141 7.09 0.04 -1.26
C GLU A 141 8.10 0.52 -2.29
N VAL A 142 8.57 1.74 -2.10
CA VAL A 142 9.62 2.36 -2.90
C VAL A 142 10.93 2.28 -2.15
N ALA A 143 11.96 1.76 -2.82
CA ALA A 143 13.34 1.85 -2.38
C ALA A 143 14.11 2.79 -3.33
N ALA A 144 14.63 3.90 -2.80
CA ALA A 144 15.33 4.92 -3.56
C ALA A 144 16.58 5.39 -2.80
N GLY A 145 17.75 4.82 -3.13
CA GLY A 145 18.97 5.04 -2.38
C GLY A 145 18.81 4.59 -0.92
N ALA A 146 18.99 5.51 0.03
CA ALA A 146 18.79 5.25 1.46
C ALA A 146 17.32 5.38 1.92
N GLU A 147 16.42 5.84 1.05
CA GLU A 147 15.02 6.03 1.40
C GLU A 147 14.19 4.78 1.13
N ARG A 148 13.37 4.41 2.13
CA ARG A 148 12.31 3.42 2.00
C ARG A 148 11.02 4.01 2.52
N PHE A 149 9.96 3.95 1.72
CA PHE A 149 8.63 4.46 2.04
C PHE A 149 7.59 3.75 1.19
N ASN A 150 6.31 3.81 1.55
CA ASN A 150 5.25 3.41 0.60
C ASN A 150 4.70 4.64 -0.12
N VAL A 151 4.18 4.44 -1.32
CA VAL A 151 3.25 5.39 -1.94
C VAL A 151 1.80 4.95 -1.75
N ASN A 152 0.84 5.86 -1.93
CA ASN A 152 -0.57 5.52 -1.70
C ASN A 152 -1.13 4.56 -2.75
N CYS A 153 -0.67 4.66 -4.00
CA CYS A 153 -1.05 3.72 -5.06
C CYS A 153 0.07 3.54 -6.08
N PHE A 154 -0.03 2.51 -6.92
CA PHE A 154 0.95 2.28 -7.98
C PHE A 154 1.15 3.52 -8.89
N HIS A 155 0.09 4.23 -9.25
CA HIS A 155 0.20 5.40 -10.11
C HIS A 155 0.91 6.60 -9.44
N ASP A 156 0.96 6.66 -8.11
CA ASP A 156 1.76 7.65 -7.40
C ASP A 156 3.26 7.34 -7.59
N PHE A 157 3.66 6.07 -7.57
CA PHE A 157 5.03 5.66 -7.91
C PHE A 157 5.40 6.06 -9.34
N VAL A 158 4.48 5.89 -10.30
CA VAL A 158 4.69 6.31 -11.69
C VAL A 158 4.82 7.84 -11.80
N LEU A 159 4.03 8.62 -11.05
CA LEU A 159 4.19 10.09 -11.01
C LEU A 159 5.56 10.52 -10.49
N LEU A 160 6.08 9.82 -9.48
CA LEU A 160 7.39 10.10 -8.91
C LEU A 160 8.52 9.77 -9.88
N THR A 161 8.38 8.71 -10.69
CA THR A 161 9.51 8.10 -11.42
C THR A 161 9.46 8.25 -12.95
N SER A 162 8.32 8.58 -13.56
CA SER A 162 8.18 8.74 -15.02
C SER A 162 7.95 10.21 -15.40
N PRO A 163 8.96 10.92 -15.94
CA PRO A 163 8.79 12.30 -16.41
C PRO A 163 7.71 12.46 -17.47
N ALA A 164 7.64 11.52 -18.43
CA ALA A 164 6.65 11.52 -19.50
C ALA A 164 5.23 11.35 -18.97
N TYR A 165 5.02 10.39 -18.06
CA TYR A 165 3.73 10.19 -17.42
C TYR A 165 3.31 11.41 -16.60
N ARG A 166 4.24 11.95 -15.79
CA ARG A 166 4.01 13.14 -14.97
C ARG A 166 3.62 14.34 -15.83
N ALA A 167 4.33 14.62 -16.93
CA ALA A 167 4.02 15.71 -17.84
C ALA A 167 2.63 15.56 -18.48
N ARG A 168 2.27 14.34 -18.91
CA ARG A 168 0.94 14.05 -19.47
C ARG A 168 -0.17 14.24 -18.45
N ARG A 169 0.03 13.77 -17.21
CA ARG A 169 -0.99 13.74 -16.17
C ARG A 169 -1.25 15.08 -15.52
N LEU A 170 -0.20 15.84 -15.24
CA LEU A 170 -0.35 17.13 -14.57
C LEU A 170 -0.95 18.21 -15.50
N ARG A 171 -0.86 18.03 -16.84
CA ARG A 171 -1.53 18.91 -17.83
C ARG A 171 -3.04 18.72 -17.90
N LYS A 172 -3.55 17.52 -17.59
CA LYS A 172 -4.98 17.19 -17.61
C LYS A 172 -5.37 16.56 -16.28
N PRO A 173 -5.45 17.35 -15.19
CA PRO A 173 -5.83 16.81 -13.89
C PRO A 173 -7.25 16.25 -13.98
N THR A 174 -7.37 14.93 -13.86
CA THR A 174 -8.67 14.28 -13.62
C THR A 174 -9.19 14.71 -12.26
N ARG A 175 -10.26 15.50 -12.22
CA ARG A 175 -10.98 15.78 -10.99
C ARG A 175 -11.63 14.48 -10.52
N ARG A 176 -11.24 14.01 -9.34
CA ARG A 176 -11.91 12.88 -8.67
C ARG A 176 -13.13 13.44 -7.94
N GLY A 177 -14.29 12.83 -8.17
CA GLY A 177 -15.49 13.12 -7.40
C GLY A 177 -15.36 12.63 -5.94
N PRO A 178 -16.23 13.10 -5.04
CA PRO A 178 -16.29 12.64 -3.65
C PRO A 178 -16.52 11.12 -3.54
N ASP A 179 -17.22 10.54 -4.53
CA ASP A 179 -17.60 9.11 -4.55
C ASP A 179 -16.60 8.22 -5.31
N ALA A 180 -15.37 8.70 -5.52
CA ALA A 180 -14.35 7.92 -6.22
C ALA A 180 -14.01 6.64 -5.42
N PRO A 181 -14.21 5.43 -5.98
CA PRO A 181 -13.93 4.18 -5.27
C PRO A 181 -12.49 4.12 -4.77
N GLY A 182 -12.29 3.55 -3.58
CA GLY A 182 -10.95 3.39 -2.98
C GLY A 182 -10.31 4.70 -2.52
N MET A 183 -11.10 5.74 -2.23
CA MET A 183 -10.62 7.02 -1.71
C MET A 183 -11.29 7.36 -0.38
N THR A 184 -10.54 7.95 0.55
CA THR A 184 -11.11 8.50 1.78
C THR A 184 -11.43 9.98 1.60
N PRO A 185 -12.44 10.53 2.31
CA PRO A 185 -12.72 11.97 2.29
C PRO A 185 -11.50 12.81 2.72
N LYS A 186 -10.74 12.32 3.70
CA LYS A 186 -9.53 12.99 4.21
C LYS A 186 -8.43 13.06 3.15
N MET A 187 -8.20 11.99 2.38
CA MET A 187 -7.24 12.02 1.26
C MET A 187 -7.71 12.96 0.15
N LEU A 188 -9.01 12.98 -0.18
CA LEU A 188 -9.55 13.90 -1.19
C LEU A 188 -9.34 15.36 -0.80
N ALA A 189 -9.73 15.74 0.42
CA ALA A 189 -9.57 17.08 0.94
C ALA A 189 -8.09 17.51 0.93
N PHE A 190 -7.21 16.60 1.34
CA PHE A 190 -5.76 16.85 1.31
C PHE A 190 -5.25 17.09 -0.11
N LEU A 191 -5.58 16.23 -1.08
CA LEU A 191 -5.16 16.40 -2.48
C LEU A 191 -5.73 17.68 -3.12
N GLN A 192 -6.95 18.07 -2.74
CA GLN A 192 -7.57 19.32 -3.21
C GLN A 192 -6.90 20.58 -2.67
N SER A 193 -6.13 20.47 -1.57
CA SER A 193 -5.34 21.60 -1.05
C SER A 193 -4.08 21.92 -1.87
N PHE A 194 -3.72 21.06 -2.85
CA PHE A 194 -2.56 21.25 -3.72
C PHE A 194 -2.95 21.63 -5.13
N LYS A 195 -2.15 22.52 -5.73
CA LYS A 195 -2.14 22.67 -7.19
C LYS A 195 -1.48 21.43 -7.82
N PRO A 196 -1.82 21.04 -9.07
CA PRO A 196 -1.24 19.87 -9.73
C PRO A 196 0.29 19.86 -9.71
N GLU A 197 0.93 21.03 -9.87
CA GLU A 197 2.40 21.15 -9.88
C GLU A 197 3.01 20.88 -8.50
N GLY A 198 2.24 21.06 -7.42
CA GLY A 198 2.66 20.82 -6.05
C GLY A 198 2.43 19.39 -5.55
N LEU A 199 1.86 18.50 -6.39
CA LEU A 199 1.66 17.09 -6.02
C LEU A 199 2.97 16.31 -5.98
N VAL A 200 3.89 16.60 -6.91
CA VAL A 200 5.22 15.97 -6.98
C VAL A 200 6.26 16.98 -6.49
N ARG A 201 6.46 17.04 -5.17
CA ARG A 201 7.49 17.91 -4.57
C ARG A 201 8.89 17.34 -4.71
N ARG A 202 9.01 16.02 -4.73
CA ARG A 202 10.25 15.28 -4.94
C ARG A 202 10.08 14.27 -6.06
N ALA A 203 10.86 14.42 -7.12
CA ALA A 203 10.94 13.45 -8.19
C ALA A 203 12.02 12.40 -7.92
N TYR A 204 11.83 11.23 -8.52
CA TYR A 204 12.67 10.04 -8.43
C TYR A 204 12.96 9.50 -9.83
N ASP A 205 13.27 10.42 -10.74
CA ASP A 205 13.53 10.16 -12.16
C ASP A 205 15.04 10.16 -12.49
N GLN A 206 15.89 10.17 -11.48
CA GLN A 206 17.35 10.02 -11.58
C GLN A 206 17.83 8.89 -10.66
N GLY A 207 18.85 8.17 -11.10
CA GLY A 207 19.37 7.01 -10.39
C GLY A 207 18.44 5.80 -10.48
N THR A 208 18.69 4.80 -9.62
CA THR A 208 17.91 3.57 -9.58
C THR A 208 16.90 3.59 -8.43
N VAL A 209 15.65 3.28 -8.77
CA VAL A 209 14.51 3.24 -7.86
C VAL A 209 13.76 1.94 -8.07
N GLN A 210 13.45 1.24 -6.99
CA GLN A 210 12.74 -0.03 -7.02
C GLN A 210 11.36 0.11 -6.41
N LEU A 211 10.40 -0.62 -6.97
CA LEU A 211 9.09 -0.85 -6.36
C LEU A 211 8.99 -2.32 -5.92
N HIS A 212 8.58 -2.55 -4.69
CA HIS A 212 8.18 -3.85 -4.16
C HIS A 212 6.68 -3.83 -3.83
N ASP A 213 5.95 -4.76 -4.42
CA ASP A 213 4.49 -4.83 -4.37
C ASP A 213 4.05 -6.31 -4.38
N ALA A 214 2.75 -6.55 -4.35
CA ALA A 214 2.16 -7.87 -4.54
C ALA A 214 0.84 -7.77 -5.31
N CYS A 215 0.67 -8.64 -6.31
CA CYS A 215 -0.51 -8.71 -7.18
C CYS A 215 -1.80 -8.61 -6.37
N ALA A 216 -2.68 -7.66 -6.69
CA ALA A 216 -3.93 -7.43 -5.95
C ALA A 216 -4.83 -8.68 -5.87
N GLN A 217 -4.77 -9.56 -6.87
CA GLN A 217 -5.58 -10.78 -6.94
C GLN A 217 -4.95 -11.99 -6.22
N CYS A 218 -3.74 -12.40 -6.62
CA CYS A 218 -3.14 -13.66 -6.17
C CYS A 218 -1.97 -13.47 -5.21
N MET A 219 -1.65 -12.21 -4.85
CA MET A 219 -0.63 -11.84 -3.87
C MET A 219 0.81 -12.24 -4.24
N ARG A 220 1.04 -12.76 -5.44
CA ARG A 220 2.39 -12.96 -6.00
C ARG A 220 3.17 -11.65 -5.95
N ARG A 221 4.40 -11.70 -5.44
CA ARG A 221 5.30 -10.55 -5.37
C ARG A 221 5.55 -9.96 -6.75
N ILE A 222 5.64 -8.63 -6.79
CA ILE A 222 5.92 -7.86 -7.99
C ILE A 222 7.09 -6.92 -7.67
N HIS A 223 8.09 -6.92 -8.53
CA HIS A 223 9.24 -6.05 -8.45
C HIS A 223 9.38 -5.26 -9.74
N LEU A 224 9.53 -3.95 -9.62
CA LEU A 224 9.85 -3.07 -10.75
C LEU A 224 11.16 -2.35 -10.47
N THR A 225 12.00 -2.18 -11.48
CA THR A 225 13.21 -1.35 -11.39
C THR A 225 13.13 -0.24 -12.43
N VAL A 226 13.25 1.00 -11.97
CA VAL A 226 13.35 2.19 -12.79
C VAL A 226 14.75 2.76 -12.66
N THR A 227 15.39 3.08 -13.78
CA THR A 227 16.68 3.76 -13.81
C THR A 227 16.57 4.99 -14.69
N ASP A 228 16.96 6.15 -14.16
CA ASP A 228 16.97 7.44 -14.87
C ASP A 228 15.64 7.73 -15.60
N GLY A 229 14.55 7.50 -14.87
CA GLY A 229 13.20 7.78 -15.32
C GLY A 229 12.65 6.78 -16.37
N ARG A 230 13.29 5.62 -16.53
CA ARG A 230 12.89 4.56 -17.45
C ARG A 230 12.69 3.23 -16.72
N LEU A 231 11.60 2.53 -16.99
CA LEU A 231 11.42 1.17 -16.50
C LEU A 231 12.40 0.23 -17.22
N VAL A 232 13.32 -0.37 -16.48
CA VAL A 232 14.37 -1.24 -17.03
C VAL A 232 14.15 -2.73 -16.74
N ALA A 233 13.40 -3.06 -15.70
CA ALA A 233 13.08 -4.45 -15.37
C ALA A 233 11.74 -4.58 -14.65
N THR A 234 11.08 -5.71 -14.89
CA THR A 234 9.89 -6.15 -14.18
C THR A 234 9.99 -7.63 -13.83
N ASP A 235 9.56 -8.00 -12.64
CA ASP A 235 9.36 -9.39 -12.23
C ASP A 235 7.97 -9.51 -11.59
N PRO A 236 7.06 -10.30 -12.19
CA PRO A 236 7.20 -11.03 -13.45
C PRO A 236 7.16 -10.11 -14.69
N LEU A 237 7.60 -10.59 -15.86
CA LEU A 237 7.66 -9.78 -17.10
C LEU A 237 6.29 -9.23 -17.57
N GLY A 238 5.18 -9.86 -17.17
CA GLY A 238 3.82 -9.54 -17.61
C GLY A 238 3.02 -8.60 -16.68
N VAL A 239 3.69 -7.77 -15.87
CA VAL A 239 2.98 -6.91 -14.90
C VAL A 239 1.97 -5.99 -15.61
N TRP A 240 0.77 -5.98 -15.06
CA TRP A 240 -0.37 -5.21 -15.54
C TRP A 240 -0.82 -4.22 -14.47
N HIS A 241 -1.31 -3.07 -14.88
CA HIS A 241 -1.93 -2.09 -13.97
C HIS A 241 -3.40 -1.91 -14.29
N VAL A 242 -4.19 -1.57 -13.26
CA VAL A 242 -5.55 -1.07 -13.40
C VAL A 242 -5.67 0.22 -12.62
N ARG A 243 -6.34 1.22 -13.21
CA ARG A 243 -6.65 2.50 -12.58
C ARG A 243 -8.15 2.70 -12.53
N GLY A 244 -8.74 2.44 -11.37
CA GLY A 244 -10.19 2.47 -11.15
C GLY A 244 -10.75 3.75 -10.54
N GLY A 245 -9.92 4.66 -10.03
CA GLY A 245 -10.40 5.87 -9.35
C GLY A 245 -9.44 6.36 -8.28
N GLY A 246 -9.76 6.08 -7.02
CA GLY A 246 -8.97 6.36 -5.83
C GLY A 246 -7.79 5.39 -5.64
N CYS A 247 -6.96 5.65 -4.62
CA CYS A 247 -5.73 4.89 -4.43
C CYS A 247 -5.96 3.41 -4.10
N GLY A 248 -7.03 3.07 -3.39
CA GLY A 248 -7.37 1.69 -3.02
C GLY A 248 -7.73 0.76 -4.18
N VAL A 249 -7.97 1.31 -5.37
CA VAL A 249 -8.35 0.55 -6.58
C VAL A 249 -7.39 0.78 -7.75
N ASN A 250 -6.22 1.35 -7.47
CA ASN A 250 -5.16 1.60 -8.44
C ASN A 250 -3.99 0.64 -8.15
N ASN A 251 -4.11 -0.60 -8.62
CA ASN A 251 -3.28 -1.72 -8.18
C ASN A 251 -2.49 -2.38 -9.32
N LEU A 252 -1.50 -3.17 -8.93
CA LEU A 252 -0.71 -4.02 -9.82
C LEU A 252 -1.19 -5.47 -9.84
N PHE A 253 -0.96 -6.13 -10.96
CA PHE A 253 -1.27 -7.53 -11.19
C PHE A 253 -0.10 -8.22 -11.87
N CYS A 254 0.17 -9.46 -11.49
CA CYS A 254 1.29 -10.22 -12.07
C CYS A 254 1.05 -10.62 -13.53
N ALA A 255 -0.20 -10.56 -14.00
CA ALA A 255 -0.61 -10.85 -15.37
C ALA A 255 -1.99 -10.22 -15.68
N PRO A 256 -2.34 -10.00 -16.95
CA PRO A 256 -3.65 -9.52 -17.36
C PRO A 256 -4.81 -10.40 -16.87
N ALA A 257 -4.60 -11.72 -16.82
CA ALA A 257 -5.61 -12.66 -16.33
C ALA A 257 -5.98 -12.43 -14.85
N CYS A 258 -5.01 -12.08 -14.01
CA CYS A 258 -5.25 -11.74 -12.62
C CYS A 258 -6.04 -10.43 -12.48
N ALA A 259 -5.76 -9.44 -13.33
CA ALA A 259 -6.55 -8.20 -13.38
C ALA A 259 -7.99 -8.48 -13.80
N ALA A 260 -8.19 -9.31 -14.83
CA ALA A 260 -9.52 -9.70 -15.31
C ALA A 260 -10.34 -10.42 -14.23
N GLU A 261 -9.73 -11.32 -13.46
CA GLU A 261 -10.40 -11.99 -12.34
C GLU A 261 -10.81 -11.00 -11.24
N TRP A 262 -9.90 -10.12 -10.83
CA TRP A 262 -10.17 -9.10 -9.82
C TRP A 262 -11.26 -8.12 -10.25
N LEU A 263 -11.31 -7.76 -11.54
CA LEU A 263 -12.36 -6.92 -12.11
C LEU A 263 -13.75 -7.58 -12.15
N LYS A 264 -13.87 -8.88 -11.86
CA LYS A 264 -15.19 -9.52 -11.67
C LYS A 264 -15.87 -9.05 -10.40
N SER A 265 -15.12 -8.81 -9.31
CA SER A 265 -15.68 -8.27 -8.07
C SER A 265 -15.91 -6.75 -8.11
N LEU A 266 -15.37 -6.05 -9.11
CA LEU A 266 -15.48 -4.60 -9.26
C LEU A 266 -15.85 -4.20 -10.72
N PRO A 267 -17.06 -4.52 -11.20
CA PRO A 267 -17.43 -4.32 -12.60
C PRO A 267 -17.36 -2.87 -13.07
N SER A 268 -17.57 -1.90 -12.16
CA SER A 268 -17.52 -0.47 -12.45
C SER A 268 -16.13 0.03 -12.87
N LEU A 269 -15.08 -0.74 -12.64
CA LEU A 269 -13.70 -0.36 -12.95
C LEU A 269 -13.21 -0.90 -14.30
N ARG A 270 -14.02 -1.69 -15.02
CA ARG A 270 -13.61 -2.36 -16.27
C ARG A 270 -13.25 -1.39 -17.39
N GLU A 271 -13.87 -0.21 -17.41
CA GLU A 271 -13.59 0.85 -18.37
C GLU A 271 -12.44 1.76 -17.94
N GLY A 272 -11.84 1.50 -16.77
CA GLY A 272 -10.68 2.23 -16.27
C GLY A 272 -9.45 2.03 -17.15
N GLU A 273 -8.53 2.99 -17.06
CA GLU A 273 -7.23 2.89 -17.72
C GLU A 273 -6.46 1.68 -17.17
N GLN A 274 -6.08 0.77 -18.05
CA GLN A 274 -5.36 -0.45 -17.71
C GLN A 274 -4.48 -0.88 -18.87
N GLY A 275 -3.41 -1.61 -18.56
CA GLY A 275 -2.42 -1.95 -19.57
C GLY A 275 -1.15 -2.59 -19.00
N PRO A 276 -0.20 -2.95 -19.88
CA PRO A 276 1.15 -3.29 -19.45
C PRO A 276 1.79 -2.11 -18.72
N VAL A 277 2.48 -2.36 -17.60
CA VAL A 277 3.12 -1.27 -16.84
C VAL A 277 4.16 -0.51 -17.65
N VAL A 278 4.82 -1.16 -18.62
CA VAL A 278 5.86 -0.55 -19.45
C VAL A 278 5.35 0.67 -20.22
N GLY A 279 4.09 0.63 -20.68
CA GLY A 279 3.47 1.74 -21.41
C GLY A 279 3.30 3.02 -20.59
N LEU A 280 3.53 2.97 -19.27
CA LEU A 280 3.52 4.15 -18.41
C LEU A 280 4.86 4.91 -18.40
N TRP A 281 5.95 4.28 -18.84
CA TRP A 281 7.25 4.92 -19.03
C TRP A 281 7.60 5.17 -20.51
N GLU A 282 6.84 4.59 -21.43
CA GLU A 282 6.94 4.82 -22.87
C GLU A 282 6.05 6.00 -23.29
N GLY A 283 6.55 6.91 -24.15
CA GLY A 283 5.76 8.02 -24.71
C GLY A 283 6.18 9.42 -24.27
N GLY A 284 7.49 9.71 -24.34
CA GLY A 284 8.02 11.07 -24.46
C GLY A 284 8.02 11.52 -25.92
#